data_AF-A0A545BC25-F1
#
_entry.id   AF-A0A545BC25-F1
#
_cell.length_a   1.000
_cell.length_b   1.000
_cell.length_c   1.000
_cell.angle_alpha   90.00
_cell.angle_beta   90.00
_cell.angle_gamma   90.00
#
_symmetry.space_group_name_H-M   'P 1'
#
loop_
_entity.id
_entity.type
_entity.pdbx_description
1 polymer ?
#
loop_
_entity_poly.entity_id
_entity_poly.type
_entity_poly.pdbx_seq_one_letter_code
_entity_poly.pdbx_strand_id
1 'polypeptide(L)'
;MKAAESQKFCGHCGGGTFSTDGGTFGTDGDGPTSDAHRSCQQRLAMEPPRFCPECRRRMKVQVTPLGWTAECSRHGLMSFCTDTAPNSTS
;
A
#
# COMPACT_ATOMS: atom_id res chain seq x y z
N MET A 1 -3.68 12.22 11.95
CA MET A 1 -3.31 10.79 12.12
C MET A 1 -4.46 9.91 11.62
N LYS A 2 -4.49 9.54 10.33
CA LYS A 2 -5.44 8.52 9.85
C LYS A 2 -4.69 7.19 9.89
N ALA A 3 -4.85 6.50 11.01
CA ALA A 3 -4.24 5.21 11.26
C ALA A 3 -4.77 4.16 10.26
N ALA A 4 -3.87 3.24 9.92
CA ALA A 4 -3.99 2.15 8.98
C ALA A 4 -4.96 1.04 9.44
N GLU A 5 -6.24 1.34 9.67
CA GLU A 5 -7.12 0.47 10.46
C GLU A 5 -7.92 -0.62 9.67
N SER A 6 -7.57 -0.92 8.42
CA SER A 6 -8.10 -2.13 7.75
C SER A 6 -7.15 -2.78 6.75
N GLN A 7 -5.89 -2.34 6.73
CA GLN A 7 -4.89 -2.89 5.82
C GLN A 7 -4.66 -4.37 6.16
N LYS A 8 -5.19 -5.28 5.33
CA LYS A 8 -5.08 -6.75 5.49
C LYS A 8 -3.84 -7.31 4.81
N PHE A 9 -3.35 -6.59 3.80
CA PHE A 9 -2.19 -6.95 2.99
C PHE A 9 -1.18 -5.81 2.93
N CYS A 10 0.09 -6.16 2.84
CA CYS A 10 1.19 -5.20 2.75
C CYS A 10 1.20 -4.58 1.36
N GLY A 11 1.16 -3.24 1.26
CA GLY A 11 1.16 -2.53 -0.02
C GLY A 11 2.42 -2.73 -0.87
N HIS A 12 3.52 -3.23 -0.29
CA HIS A 12 4.79 -3.44 -0.99
C HIS A 12 4.95 -4.86 -1.55
N CYS A 13 4.82 -5.88 -0.70
CA CYS A 13 5.02 -7.30 -1.06
C CYS A 13 3.71 -8.09 -1.23
N GLY A 14 2.58 -7.58 -0.74
CA GLY A 14 1.29 -8.26 -0.74
C GLY A 14 1.10 -9.30 0.38
N GLY A 15 2.07 -9.49 1.28
CA GLY A 15 1.96 -10.38 2.45
C GLY A 15 0.87 -9.92 3.43
N GLY A 16 0.14 -10.85 4.04
CA GLY A 16 -0.95 -10.56 4.97
C GLY A 16 -1.05 -11.64 6.05
N THR A 17 -1.89 -11.41 7.06
CA THR A 17 -2.02 -12.31 8.23
C THR A 17 -2.66 -13.66 7.94
N PHE A 18 -3.18 -13.89 6.72
CA PHE A 18 -3.82 -15.14 6.33
C PHE A 18 -3.46 -15.52 4.88
N SER A 19 -2.99 -16.75 4.69
CA SER A 19 -2.79 -17.35 3.37
C SER A 19 -4.14 -17.93 2.90
N THR A 20 -4.84 -17.24 2.01
CA THR A 20 -6.16 -17.68 1.51
C THR A 20 -6.04 -18.84 0.50
N ASP A 21 -4.85 -19.10 -0.03
CA ASP A 21 -4.64 -20.05 -1.14
C ASP A 21 -3.86 -21.32 -0.79
N GLY A 22 -3.47 -21.51 0.48
CA GLY A 22 -2.77 -22.73 0.90
C GLY A 22 -1.39 -22.93 0.25
N GLY A 23 -0.83 -21.93 -0.42
CA GLY A 23 0.53 -21.94 -0.96
C GLY A 23 1.56 -21.51 0.08
N THR A 24 2.45 -22.43 0.47
CA THR A 24 3.63 -22.14 1.30
C THR A 24 4.75 -21.51 0.47
N PHE A 25 4.75 -20.19 0.37
CA PHE A 25 5.97 -19.40 0.14
C PHE A 25 5.95 -18.18 1.06
N GLY A 26 6.49 -18.36 2.27
CA GLY A 26 6.68 -17.31 3.27
C GLY A 26 5.97 -17.60 4.58
N THR A 27 6.70 -18.18 5.54
CA THR A 27 6.52 -17.79 6.95
C THR A 27 6.82 -16.30 6.96
N ASP A 28 5.98 -15.40 7.45
CA ASP A 28 5.60 -15.30 8.85
C ASP A 28 4.23 -14.63 8.93
N GLY A 29 3.35 -15.17 9.77
CA GLY A 29 1.99 -14.67 10.07
C GLY A 29 1.99 -13.35 10.83
N ASP A 30 2.74 -12.38 10.34
CA ASP A 30 2.98 -11.07 10.90
C ASP A 30 2.34 -10.09 9.92
N GLY A 31 1.30 -9.39 10.37
CA GLY A 31 0.45 -8.57 9.49
C GLY A 31 1.20 -7.48 8.72
N PRO A 32 0.50 -6.72 7.88
CA PRO A 32 1.14 -5.65 7.10
C PRO A 32 1.73 -4.53 7.96
N THR A 33 1.30 -4.40 9.22
CA THR A 33 1.78 -3.42 10.19
C THR A 33 2.91 -3.94 11.08
N SER A 34 3.36 -5.16 10.84
CA SER A 34 4.03 -6.00 11.80
C SER A 34 5.55 -5.92 11.55
N ASP A 35 6.42 -6.26 12.51
CA ASP A 35 7.86 -5.90 12.45
C ASP A 35 8.57 -6.49 11.21
N ALA A 36 8.17 -7.68 10.76
CA ALA A 36 8.67 -8.30 9.53
C ALA A 36 8.44 -7.41 8.29
N HIS A 37 7.45 -6.53 8.33
CA HIS A 37 7.07 -5.61 7.27
C HIS A 37 7.56 -4.17 7.50
N ARG A 38 8.40 -3.91 8.50
CA ARG A 38 8.94 -2.56 8.76
C ARG A 38 9.69 -1.97 7.56
N SER A 39 10.53 -2.77 6.90
CA SER A 39 11.24 -2.35 5.68
C SER A 39 10.29 -2.07 4.52
N CYS A 40 9.18 -2.83 4.43
CA CYS A 40 8.14 -2.58 3.44
C CYS A 40 7.44 -1.24 3.70
N GLN A 41 7.14 -0.91 4.95
CA GLN A 41 6.55 0.37 5.33
C GLN A 41 7.46 1.55 5.00
N GLN A 42 8.76 1.43 5.26
CA GLN A 42 9.75 2.45 4.91
C GLN A 42 9.77 2.71 3.40
N ARG A 43 9.69 1.66 2.58
CA ARG A 43 9.60 1.80 1.12
C ARG A 43 8.31 2.46 0.70
N LEU A 44 7.18 2.10 1.29
CA LEU A 44 5.88 2.71 0.98
C LEU A 44 5.79 4.21 1.31
N ALA A 45 6.67 4.71 2.18
CA ALA A 45 6.77 6.15 2.43
C ALA A 45 7.44 6.90 1.25
N MET A 46 8.31 6.24 0.49
CA MET A 46 9.11 6.85 -0.59
C MET A 46 8.63 6.44 -1.99
N GLU A 47 8.03 5.25 -2.10
CA GLU A 47 7.66 4.61 -3.35
C GLU A 47 6.15 4.32 -3.36
N PRO A 48 5.50 4.39 -4.54
CA PRO A 48 4.09 4.07 -4.67
C PRO A 48 3.77 2.62 -4.26
N PRO A 49 2.63 2.37 -3.60
CA PRO A 49 2.18 1.02 -3.28
C PRO A 49 1.90 0.23 -4.55
N ARG A 50 2.40 -1.01 -4.57
CA ARG A 50 2.25 -1.93 -5.69
C ARG A 50 1.00 -2.80 -5.55
N PHE A 51 0.57 -3.05 -4.32
CA PHE A 51 -0.55 -3.93 -4.00
C PHE A 51 -1.64 -3.20 -3.21
N CYS A 52 -2.89 -3.57 -3.49
CA CYS A 52 -4.04 -3.04 -2.78
C CYS A 52 -4.06 -3.62 -1.35
N PRO A 53 -4.14 -2.77 -0.33
CA PRO A 53 -4.13 -3.20 1.07
C PRO A 53 -5.37 -4.01 1.49
N GLU A 54 -6.45 -3.92 0.71
CA GLU A 54 -7.73 -4.59 0.99
C GLU A 54 -7.91 -5.93 0.27
N CYS A 55 -7.40 -6.07 -0.95
CA CYS A 55 -7.61 -7.27 -1.76
C CYS A 55 -6.36 -7.89 -2.41
N ARG A 56 -5.16 -7.40 -2.06
CA ARG A 56 -3.86 -7.92 -2.56
C ARG A 56 -3.66 -7.82 -4.08
N ARG A 57 -4.59 -7.22 -4.84
CA ARG A 57 -4.41 -7.04 -6.29
C ARG A 57 -3.33 -6.00 -6.58
N ARG A 58 -2.58 -6.20 -7.67
CA ARG A 58 -1.65 -5.19 -8.18
C ARG A 58 -2.44 -3.92 -8.57
N MET A 59 -1.93 -2.77 -8.16
CA MET A 59 -2.55 -1.49 -8.43
C MET A 59 -2.00 -0.89 -9.73
N LYS A 60 -2.82 -0.09 -10.42
CA LYS A 60 -2.37 0.79 -11.49
C LYS A 60 -1.72 2.00 -10.84
N VAL A 61 -0.40 2.06 -10.89
CA VAL A 61 0.38 3.20 -10.41
C VAL A 61 0.62 4.16 -11.57
N GLN A 62 0.38 5.44 -11.35
CA GLN A 62 0.78 6.52 -12.25
C GLN A 62 1.78 7.40 -11.50
N VAL A 63 3.00 7.50 -12.04
CA VAL A 63 4.04 8.38 -11.50
C VAL A 63 4.12 9.61 -12.38
N THR A 64 4.10 10.78 -11.76
CA THR A 64 4.22 12.09 -12.38
C THR A 64 5.35 12.87 -11.70
N PRO A 65 5.86 13.95 -12.31
CA PRO A 65 6.84 14.82 -11.64
C PRO A 65 6.31 15.41 -10.32
N LEU A 66 5.00 15.55 -10.17
CA LEU A 66 4.32 16.15 -9.00
C LEU A 66 3.95 15.12 -7.93
N GLY A 67 4.29 13.84 -8.12
CA GLY A 67 3.93 12.75 -7.21
C GLY A 67 3.31 11.56 -7.95
N TRP A 68 2.58 10.71 -7.24
CA TRP A 68 2.02 9.48 -7.80
C TRP A 68 0.61 9.19 -7.31
N THR A 69 -0.14 8.44 -8.10
CA THR A 69 -1.45 7.88 -7.73
C THR A 69 -1.43 6.37 -7.90
N ALA A 70 -2.13 5.66 -7.01
CA ALA A 70 -2.26 4.21 -7.03
C ALA A 70 -3.74 3.83 -6.95
N GLU A 71 -4.24 3.22 -8.01
CA GLU A 71 -5.63 2.81 -8.16
C GLU A 71 -5.78 1.29 -8.20
N CYS A 72 -6.68 0.76 -7.39
CA CYS A 72 -7.06 -0.65 -7.42
C CYS A 72 -8.23 -0.82 -8.39
N SER A 73 -8.17 -1.83 -9.26
CA SER A 73 -9.26 -2.14 -10.20
C SER A 73 -10.60 -2.46 -9.52
N ARG A 74 -10.61 -2.86 -8.23
CA ARG A 74 -11.83 -3.14 -7.47
C ARG A 74 -12.26 -1.97 -6.58
N HIS A 75 -11.31 -1.28 -5.97
CA HIS A 75 -11.58 -0.30 -4.90
C HIS A 75 -11.36 1.15 -5.33
N GLY A 76 -10.90 1.39 -6.55
CA GLY A 76 -10.55 2.72 -7.02
C GLY A 76 -9.27 3.24 -6.38
N LEU A 77 -9.15 4.57 -6.31
CA LEU A 77 -7.98 5.26 -5.79
C LEU A 77 -7.80 4.97 -4.29
N MET A 78 -6.69 4.31 -3.91
CA MET A 78 -6.42 3.99 -2.49
C MET A 78 -5.29 4.83 -1.89
N SER A 79 -4.36 5.29 -2.71
CA SER A 79 -3.19 6.02 -2.23
C SER A 79 -2.71 6.99 -3.30
N PHE A 80 -2.25 8.14 -2.86
CA PHE A 80 -1.61 9.13 -3.71
C PHE A 80 -0.60 9.88 -2.86
N CYS A 81 0.55 10.19 -3.42
CA CYS A 81 1.35 11.30 -2.95
C CYS A 81 1.24 12.39 -4.00
N THR A 82 0.82 13.57 -3.59
CA THR A 82 0.83 14.74 -4.46
C THR A 82 1.62 15.79 -3.71
N ASP A 83 2.71 16.26 -4.30
CA ASP A 83 3.44 17.47 -3.87
C ASP A 83 2.62 18.73 -4.24
N THR A 84 1.30 18.64 -4.15
CA THR A 84 0.47 19.83 -4.24
C THR A 84 0.49 20.45 -2.86
N ALA A 85 1.44 21.35 -2.63
CA ALA A 85 1.19 22.45 -1.70
C ALA A 85 -0.21 22.98 -2.05
N PRO A 86 -1.18 22.97 -1.11
CA PRO A 86 -2.47 23.54 -1.42
C PRO A 86 -2.18 24.98 -1.85
N ASN A 87 -2.63 25.36 -3.04
CA ASN A 87 -2.60 26.75 -3.41
C ASN A 87 -3.33 27.51 -2.29
N SER A 88 -2.58 28.37 -1.61
CA SER A 88 -3.10 29.48 -0.86
C SER A 88 -4.19 30.13 -1.71
N THR A 89 -5.44 29.93 -1.34
CA THR A 89 -6.50 30.83 -1.81
C THR A 89 -6.65 31.85 -0.70
N SER A 90 -6.23 33.08 -1.01
CA SER A 90 -6.37 34.30 -0.22
C SER A 90 -7.80 34.57 0.23
#